data_AF-A0A5C9DU16-F1
#
_entry.id   AF-A0A5C9DU16-F1
#
_cell.length_a   1.000
_cell.length_b   1.000
_cell.length_c   1.000
_cell.angle_alpha   90.00
_cell.angle_beta   90.00
_cell.angle_gamma   90.00
#
_symmetry.space_group_name_H-M   'P 1'
#
loop_
_entity.id
_entity.type
_entity.pdbx_description
1 polymer ?
#
loop_
_entity_poly.entity_id
_entity_poly.type
_entity_poly.pdbx_seq_one_letter_code
_entity_poly.pdbx_strand_id
1 'polypeptide(L)'
;MGLLSTHEAIVWWEFQQGKPTGEIASEYEKEQKYPKYVRQILEEKEEATVSFKDVAYVSRVLNRARKKIKKALEDQGKSHRLDIESVQDYKGLLMGFDYQANAQVYIVFTMQLGNVVWYKHDSYAGKLCPDCPKESECRETLDVIIKEYNIELRPDQKQLPMTQQSIAIFTKLAAKENPRYKRST
;
A
#
# COMPACT_ATOMS: atom_id res chain seq x y z
N MET A 1 4.79 -12.89 -10.56
CA MET A 1 3.31 -13.06 -10.65
C MET A 1 2.67 -12.33 -9.49
N GLY A 2 1.94 -11.25 -9.77
CA GLY A 2 1.35 -10.38 -8.75
C GLY A 2 0.09 -10.98 -8.11
N LEU A 3 -0.15 -10.67 -6.82
CA LEU A 3 -1.36 -11.03 -6.08
C LEU A 3 -2.66 -10.62 -6.79
N LEU A 4 -2.59 -9.53 -7.57
CA LEU A 4 -3.70 -8.89 -8.25
C LEU A 4 -3.62 -9.14 -9.76
N SER A 5 -4.79 -9.28 -10.40
CA SER A 5 -4.87 -9.18 -11.86
C SER A 5 -4.64 -7.74 -12.33
N THR A 6 -4.42 -7.51 -13.63
CA THR A 6 -4.16 -6.17 -14.16
C THR A 6 -5.27 -5.16 -13.84
N HIS A 7 -6.55 -5.55 -14.01
CA HIS A 7 -7.66 -4.68 -13.66
C HIS A 7 -7.70 -4.38 -12.15
N GLU A 8 -7.44 -5.39 -11.31
CA GLU A 8 -7.37 -5.22 -9.86
C GLU A 8 -6.23 -4.29 -9.44
N ALA A 9 -5.06 -4.43 -10.09
CA ALA A 9 -3.87 -3.61 -9.87
C ALA A 9 -4.11 -2.14 -10.24
N ILE A 10 -4.68 -1.87 -11.43
CA ILE A 10 -5.00 -0.51 -11.89
C ILE A 10 -5.98 0.14 -10.90
N VAL A 11 -7.11 -0.52 -10.64
CA VAL A 11 -8.15 0.04 -9.76
C VAL A 11 -7.64 0.22 -8.33
N TRP A 12 -6.83 -0.71 -7.82
CA TRP A 12 -6.20 -0.58 -6.50
C TRP A 12 -5.30 0.66 -6.43
N TRP A 13 -4.40 0.82 -7.39
CA TRP A 13 -3.49 1.96 -7.44
C TRP A 13 -4.25 3.28 -7.45
N GLU A 14 -5.16 3.47 -8.42
CA GLU A 14 -5.90 4.73 -8.57
C GLU A 14 -6.72 5.07 -7.33
N PHE A 15 -7.29 4.05 -6.69
CA PHE A 15 -8.00 4.20 -5.43
C PHE A 15 -7.06 4.66 -4.30
N GLN A 16 -5.86 4.08 -4.18
CA GLN A 16 -4.88 4.53 -3.18
C GLN A 16 -4.35 5.94 -3.47
N GLN A 17 -4.32 6.37 -4.73
CA GLN A 17 -4.02 7.75 -5.10
C GLN A 17 -5.15 8.74 -4.74
N GLY A 18 -6.32 8.25 -4.31
CA GLY A 18 -7.43 9.05 -3.81
C GLY A 18 -8.58 9.22 -4.79
N LYS A 19 -8.56 8.55 -5.94
CA LYS A 19 -9.64 8.63 -6.93
C LYS A 19 -10.84 7.76 -6.50
N PRO A 20 -12.08 8.30 -6.48
CA PRO A 20 -13.27 7.50 -6.25
C PRO A 20 -13.57 6.59 -7.46
N THR A 21 -14.34 5.52 -7.26
CA THR A 21 -14.66 4.55 -8.32
C THR A 21 -15.38 5.15 -9.53
N GLY A 22 -16.11 6.25 -9.35
CA GLY A 22 -16.74 7.02 -10.43
C GLY A 22 -15.72 7.65 -11.37
N GLU A 23 -14.72 8.35 -10.80
CA GLU A 23 -13.65 8.99 -11.56
C GLU A 23 -12.78 7.96 -12.29
N ILE A 24 -12.44 6.86 -11.60
CA ILE A 24 -11.70 5.74 -12.22
C ILE A 24 -12.48 5.15 -13.40
N ALA A 25 -13.80 4.99 -13.28
CA ALA A 25 -14.60 4.46 -14.38
C ALA A 25 -14.61 5.41 -15.59
N SER A 26 -14.74 6.72 -15.36
CA SER A 26 -14.73 7.73 -16.43
C SER A 26 -13.37 7.85 -17.12
N GLU A 27 -12.28 7.83 -16.36
CA GLU A 27 -10.92 7.95 -16.90
C GLU A 27 -10.53 6.76 -17.79
N TYR A 28 -11.06 5.57 -17.48
CA TYR A 28 -10.78 4.33 -18.19
C TYR A 28 -11.97 3.86 -19.06
N GLU A 29 -12.95 4.73 -19.35
CA GLU A 29 -14.10 4.38 -20.19
C GLU A 29 -13.67 4.01 -21.62
N LYS A 30 -12.68 4.73 -22.14
CA LYS A 30 -12.10 4.48 -23.45
C LYS A 30 -10.93 3.54 -23.35
N GLU A 31 -10.76 2.73 -24.40
CA GLU A 31 -9.62 1.85 -24.52
C GLU A 31 -8.32 2.66 -24.59
N GLN A 32 -7.41 2.37 -23.65
CA GLN A 32 -6.12 3.03 -23.56
C GLN A 32 -5.02 2.06 -23.14
N LYS A 33 -3.77 2.42 -23.42
CA LYS A 33 -2.60 1.61 -23.01
C LYS A 33 -2.52 1.51 -21.49
N TYR A 34 -2.00 0.40 -20.99
CA TYR A 34 -1.78 0.25 -19.56
C TYR A 34 -0.93 1.38 -18.98
N PRO A 35 -1.29 1.89 -17.78
CA PRO A 35 -0.51 2.92 -17.12
C PRO A 35 0.95 2.49 -16.92
N LYS A 36 1.87 3.46 -16.96
CA LYS A 36 3.32 3.19 -16.87
C LYS A 36 3.69 2.43 -15.60
N TYR A 37 3.06 2.75 -14.47
CA TYR A 37 3.34 2.09 -13.19
C TYR A 37 2.94 0.60 -13.21
N VAL A 38 1.82 0.25 -13.86
CA VAL A 38 1.41 -1.16 -14.02
C VAL A 38 2.36 -1.90 -14.94
N ARG A 39 2.76 -1.30 -16.07
CA ARG A 39 3.71 -1.91 -17.01
C ARG A 39 5.07 -2.19 -16.35
N GLN A 40 5.54 -1.27 -15.50
CA GLN A 40 6.78 -1.44 -14.75
C GLN A 40 6.70 -2.61 -13.74
N ILE A 41 5.54 -2.80 -13.11
CA ILE A 41 5.36 -3.82 -12.07
C ILE A 41 5.07 -5.20 -12.65
N LEU A 42 4.30 -5.27 -13.74
CA LEU A 42 3.91 -6.53 -14.37
C LEU A 42 4.94 -7.06 -15.38
N GLU A 43 6.03 -6.33 -15.62
CA GLU A 43 7.08 -6.65 -16.61
C GLU A 43 6.52 -6.98 -18.00
N GLU A 44 5.36 -6.41 -18.34
CA GLU A 44 4.66 -6.73 -19.58
C GLU A 44 5.38 -6.11 -20.78
N LYS A 45 5.73 -6.97 -21.74
CA LYS A 45 6.47 -6.62 -22.97
C LYS A 45 5.55 -6.18 -24.12
N GLU A 46 4.24 -6.38 -24.00
CA GLU A 46 3.25 -6.03 -25.03
C GLU A 46 2.45 -4.78 -24.69
N GLU A 47 2.01 -4.06 -25.72
CA GLU A 47 1.15 -2.88 -25.61
C GLU A 47 -0.31 -3.29 -25.30
N ALA A 48 -0.53 -3.92 -24.15
CA ALA A 48 -1.86 -4.27 -23.71
C ALA A 48 -2.70 -3.02 -23.40
N THR A 49 -3.99 -3.12 -23.72
CA THR A 49 -4.98 -2.05 -23.53
C THR A 49 -5.98 -2.41 -22.44
N VAL A 50 -6.47 -1.39 -21.73
CA VAL A 50 -7.49 -1.50 -20.69
C VAL A 50 -8.67 -0.59 -21.02
N SER A 51 -9.87 -1.05 -20.70
CA SER A 51 -11.05 -0.22 -20.55
C SER A 51 -11.94 -0.78 -19.42
N PHE A 52 -12.68 0.10 -18.75
CA PHE A 52 -13.66 -0.27 -17.73
C PHE A 52 -15.06 0.08 -18.20
N LYS A 53 -15.96 -0.90 -18.08
CA LYS A 53 -17.33 -0.79 -18.60
C LYS A 53 -18.17 0.27 -17.87
N ASP A 54 -18.15 0.24 -16.55
CA ASP A 54 -19.00 1.08 -15.71
C ASP A 54 -18.49 1.15 -14.26
N VAL A 55 -19.06 2.07 -13.47
CA VAL A 55 -18.72 2.27 -12.05
C VAL A 55 -18.97 1.02 -11.20
N ALA A 56 -19.99 0.22 -11.52
CA ALA A 56 -20.31 -1.01 -10.80
C ALA A 56 -19.25 -2.10 -11.06
N TYR A 57 -18.69 -2.15 -12.26
CA TYR A 57 -17.57 -3.00 -12.62
C TYR A 57 -16.32 -2.62 -11.82
N VAL A 58 -15.93 -1.34 -11.82
CA VAL A 58 -14.78 -0.84 -11.06
C VAL A 58 -14.93 -1.15 -9.57
N SER A 59 -16.13 -0.93 -9.02
CA SER A 59 -16.41 -1.23 -7.60
C SER A 59 -16.29 -2.72 -7.27
N ARG A 60 -16.74 -3.61 -8.18
CA ARG A 60 -16.55 -5.07 -8.02
C ARG A 60 -15.09 -5.48 -8.12
N VAL A 61 -14.32 -4.88 -9.03
CA VAL A 61 -12.88 -5.10 -9.17
C VAL A 61 -12.15 -4.69 -7.90
N LEU A 62 -12.42 -3.48 -7.37
CA LEU A 62 -11.82 -2.99 -6.13
C LEU A 62 -12.12 -3.93 -4.95
N ASN A 63 -13.37 -4.39 -4.81
CA ASN A 63 -13.74 -5.29 -3.73
C ASN A 63 -13.08 -6.68 -3.85
N ARG A 64 -12.83 -7.17 -5.07
CA ARG A 64 -12.05 -8.41 -5.27
C ARG A 64 -10.59 -8.21 -4.87
N ALA A 65 -9.97 -7.09 -5.27
CA ALA A 65 -8.60 -6.75 -4.87
C ALA A 65 -8.48 -6.69 -3.34
N ARG A 66 -9.38 -5.95 -2.67
CA ARG A 66 -9.42 -5.84 -1.21
C ARG A 66 -9.53 -7.19 -0.51
N LYS A 67 -10.39 -8.10 -1.00
CA LYS A 67 -10.53 -9.45 -0.44
C LYS A 67 -9.24 -10.27 -0.55
N LYS A 68 -8.56 -10.20 -1.70
CA LYS A 68 -7.27 -10.89 -1.92
C LYS A 68 -6.18 -10.33 -1.01
N ILE A 69 -6.07 -9.00 -0.94
CA ILE A 69 -5.11 -8.31 -0.09
C ILE A 69 -5.36 -8.63 1.38
N LYS A 70 -6.61 -8.49 1.86
CA LYS A 70 -6.98 -8.83 3.23
C LYS A 70 -6.53 -10.25 3.60
N LYS A 71 -6.86 -11.23 2.75
CA LYS A 71 -6.46 -12.61 2.97
C LYS A 71 -4.93 -12.75 3.03
N ALA A 72 -4.20 -12.13 2.11
CA ALA A 72 -2.74 -12.20 2.10
C ALA A 72 -2.11 -11.57 3.35
N LEU A 73 -2.66 -10.45 3.84
CA LEU A 73 -2.22 -9.80 5.07
C LEU A 73 -2.48 -10.68 6.30
N GLU A 74 -3.69 -11.24 6.42
CA GLU A 74 -4.03 -12.14 7.53
C GLU A 74 -3.17 -13.41 7.53
N ASP A 75 -2.90 -13.98 6.35
CA ASP A 75 -2.05 -15.16 6.20
C ASP A 75 -0.59 -14.82 6.62
N GLN A 76 -0.09 -13.62 6.30
CA GLN A 76 1.21 -13.14 6.80
C GLN A 76 1.21 -12.89 8.31
N GLY A 77 0.19 -12.21 8.84
CA GLY A 77 0.09 -11.96 10.29
C GLY A 77 0.11 -13.25 11.10
N LYS A 78 -0.62 -14.28 10.64
CA LYS A 78 -0.59 -15.62 11.24
C LYS A 78 0.78 -16.30 11.12
N SER A 79 1.44 -16.20 9.96
CA SER A 79 2.79 -16.76 9.76
C SER A 79 3.82 -16.13 10.71
N HIS A 80 3.69 -14.84 10.97
CA HIS A 80 4.51 -14.09 11.92
C HIS A 80 4.03 -14.23 13.38
N ARG A 81 2.97 -15.00 13.63
CA ARG A 81 2.36 -15.23 14.96
C ARG A 81 2.00 -13.93 15.68
N LEU A 82 1.60 -12.92 14.92
CA LEU A 82 1.19 -11.64 15.47
C LEU A 82 -0.14 -11.79 16.20
N ASP A 83 -0.27 -11.07 17.29
CA ASP A 83 -1.57 -10.70 17.84
C ASP A 83 -2.16 -9.61 16.94
N ILE A 84 -3.13 -9.98 16.10
CA ILE A 84 -3.66 -9.08 15.07
C ILE A 84 -4.62 -8.10 15.74
N GLU A 85 -4.20 -6.84 15.83
CA GLU A 85 -4.98 -5.75 16.42
C GLU A 85 -6.01 -5.19 15.43
N SER A 86 -5.62 -5.05 14.15
CA SER A 86 -6.47 -4.44 13.13
C SER A 86 -6.09 -4.85 11.72
N VAL A 87 -7.09 -5.05 10.86
CA VAL A 87 -6.91 -5.22 9.41
C VAL A 87 -7.73 -4.17 8.66
N GLN A 88 -7.03 -3.23 8.03
CA GLN A 88 -7.59 -2.15 7.22
C GLN A 88 -7.45 -2.50 5.73
N ASP A 89 -8.34 -3.38 5.24
CA ASP A 89 -8.29 -3.93 3.88
C ASP A 89 -8.34 -2.87 2.77
N TYR A 90 -9.06 -1.77 2.99
CA TYR A 90 -9.14 -0.63 2.08
C TYR A 90 -7.85 0.19 2.02
N LYS A 91 -6.93 0.00 2.96
CA LYS A 91 -5.58 0.58 2.96
C LYS A 91 -4.50 -0.46 2.72
N GLY A 92 -4.86 -1.73 2.57
CA GLY A 92 -3.89 -2.82 2.45
C GLY A 92 -2.92 -2.86 3.63
N LEU A 93 -3.41 -2.53 4.83
CA LEU A 93 -2.60 -2.45 6.05
C LEU A 93 -3.16 -3.41 7.11
N LEU A 94 -2.28 -4.17 7.74
CA LEU A 94 -2.53 -4.90 8.97
C LEU A 94 -1.60 -4.33 10.06
N MET A 95 -2.14 -4.18 11.26
CA MET A 95 -1.38 -3.83 12.46
C MET A 95 -1.54 -4.97 13.46
N GLY A 96 -0.44 -5.35 14.08
CA GLY A 96 -0.44 -6.34 15.14
C GLY A 96 0.75 -6.15 16.06
N PHE A 97 0.81 -6.99 17.09
CA PHE A 97 1.90 -7.00 18.05
C PHE A 97 2.60 -8.36 18.03
N ASP A 98 3.93 -8.35 18.03
CA ASP A 98 4.75 -9.54 18.22
C ASP A 98 5.27 -9.54 19.66
N TYR A 99 4.71 -10.42 20.50
CA TYR A 99 5.12 -10.54 21.91
C TYR A 99 6.54 -11.08 22.08
N GLN A 100 7.08 -11.82 21.12
CA GLN A 100 8.45 -12.35 21.22
C GLN A 100 9.47 -11.25 20.93
N ALA A 101 9.19 -10.42 19.92
CA ALA A 101 10.00 -9.26 19.60
C ALA A 101 9.69 -8.04 20.50
N ASN A 102 8.60 -8.10 21.29
CA ASN A 102 8.06 -6.99 22.06
C ASN A 102 7.91 -5.71 21.21
N ALA A 103 7.34 -5.86 20.01
CA ALA A 103 7.31 -4.81 19.00
C ALA A 103 5.97 -4.75 18.27
N GLN A 104 5.53 -3.52 17.98
CA GLN A 104 4.42 -3.28 17.06
C GLN A 104 4.87 -3.58 15.63
N VAL A 105 4.03 -4.28 14.88
CA VAL A 105 4.31 -4.71 13.51
C VAL A 105 3.25 -4.19 12.57
N TYR A 106 3.69 -3.59 11.47
CA TYR A 106 2.86 -3.19 10.34
C TYR A 106 3.10 -4.17 9.19
N ILE A 107 2.05 -4.73 8.61
CA ILE A 107 2.13 -5.46 7.35
C ILE A 107 1.38 -4.65 6.30
N VAL A 108 2.07 -4.17 5.28
CA VAL A 108 1.50 -3.36 4.21
C VAL A 108 1.65 -4.04 2.86
N PHE A 109 0.57 -4.10 2.10
CA PHE A 109 0.60 -4.59 0.73
C PHE A 109 1.07 -3.48 -0.21
N THR A 110 2.12 -3.74 -0.97
CA THR A 110 2.54 -2.89 -2.08
C THR A 110 2.47 -3.68 -3.38
N MET A 111 2.18 -3.00 -4.48
CA MET A 111 2.21 -3.63 -5.80
C MET A 111 3.64 -3.95 -6.22
N GLN A 112 4.62 -3.10 -5.87
CA GLN A 112 6.01 -3.30 -6.25
C GLN A 112 6.75 -4.34 -5.38
N LEU A 113 6.58 -4.34 -4.06
CA LEU A 113 7.33 -5.21 -3.14
C LEU A 113 6.50 -6.37 -2.56
N GLY A 114 5.20 -6.42 -2.86
CA GLY A 114 4.28 -7.36 -2.22
C GLY A 114 3.99 -6.97 -0.77
N ASN A 115 3.78 -7.97 0.09
CA ASN A 115 3.55 -7.73 1.52
C ASN A 115 4.88 -7.38 2.21
N VAL A 116 5.02 -6.13 2.63
CA VAL A 116 6.13 -5.65 3.43
C VAL A 116 5.77 -5.81 4.90
N VAL A 117 6.61 -6.52 5.66
CA VAL A 117 6.49 -6.66 7.12
C VAL A 117 7.47 -5.70 7.77
N TRP A 118 6.97 -4.77 8.57
CA TRP A 118 7.74 -3.72 9.20
C TRP A 118 7.58 -3.77 10.72
N TYR A 119 8.65 -4.17 11.40
CA TYR A 119 8.73 -4.09 12.85
C TYR A 119 9.08 -2.67 13.25
N LYS A 120 8.31 -2.08 14.18
CA LYS A 120 8.68 -0.80 14.78
C LYS A 120 9.94 -1.01 15.63
N HIS A 121 10.97 -0.22 15.36
CA HIS A 121 12.21 -0.22 16.12
C HIS A 121 12.81 1.18 16.18
N ASP A 122 13.62 1.43 17.21
CA ASP A 122 14.26 2.74 17.43
C ASP A 122 15.73 2.76 16.99
N SER A 123 16.33 1.58 16.76
CA SER A 123 17.71 1.42 16.28
C SER A 123 17.88 0.07 15.57
N TYR A 124 18.98 -0.13 14.85
CA TYR A 124 19.37 -1.42 14.28
C TYR A 124 20.66 -1.89 14.97
N ALA A 125 20.58 -2.98 15.74
CA ALA A 125 21.69 -3.47 16.56
C ALA A 125 22.33 -2.37 17.44
N GLY A 126 21.49 -1.49 18.01
CA GLY A 126 21.93 -0.35 18.84
C GLY A 126 22.42 0.87 18.06
N LYS A 127 22.50 0.80 16.72
CA LYS A 127 22.91 1.93 15.88
C LYS A 127 21.71 2.75 15.40
N LEU A 128 21.85 4.07 15.47
CA LEU A 128 20.90 5.01 14.89
C LEU A 128 21.05 5.04 13.37
N CYS A 129 20.02 5.55 12.67
CA CYS A 129 19.95 5.49 11.20
C CYS A 129 21.18 6.02 10.45
N PRO A 130 21.84 7.13 10.84
CA PRO A 130 23.02 7.60 10.12
C PRO A 130 24.19 6.59 10.09
N ASP A 131 24.25 5.70 11.08
CA ASP A 131 25.28 4.67 11.22
C ASP A 131 24.75 3.27 10.89
N CYS A 132 23.51 3.19 10.39
CA CYS A 132 22.82 1.94 10.13
C CYS A 132 23.18 1.39 8.75
N PRO A 133 23.75 0.18 8.64
CA PRO A 133 24.08 -0.42 7.34
C PRO A 133 22.85 -0.75 6.49
N LYS A 134 21.65 -0.70 7.07
CA LYS A 134 20.37 -1.00 6.42
C LYS A 134 19.57 0.24 6.03
N GLU A 135 20.13 1.44 6.21
CA GLU A 135 19.39 2.68 5.95
C GLU A 135 18.89 2.78 4.50
N SER A 136 19.72 2.43 3.50
CA SER A 136 19.31 2.44 2.08
C SER A 136 18.13 1.51 1.81
N GLU A 137 18.20 0.27 2.31
CA GLU A 137 17.13 -0.73 2.13
C GLU A 137 15.81 -0.26 2.79
N CYS A 138 15.91 0.32 3.99
CA CYS A 138 14.77 0.93 4.68
C CYS A 138 14.18 2.10 3.87
N ARG A 139 15.03 2.98 3.33
CA ARG A 139 14.61 4.13 2.52
C ARG A 139 13.89 3.69 1.26
N GLU A 140 14.47 2.77 0.50
CA GLU A 140 13.87 2.23 -0.73
C GLU A 140 12.49 1.63 -0.46
N THR A 141 12.35 0.86 0.62
CA THR A 141 11.08 0.26 1.03
C THR A 141 10.03 1.31 1.39
N LEU A 142 10.41 2.30 2.20
CA LEU A 142 9.49 3.34 2.67
C LEU A 142 9.10 4.31 1.55
N ASP A 143 9.99 4.60 0.62
CA ASP A 143 9.70 5.45 -0.54
C ASP A 143 8.68 4.79 -1.48
N VAL A 144 8.73 3.46 -1.65
CA VAL A 144 7.67 2.72 -2.34
C VAL A 144 6.33 2.93 -1.63
N ILE A 145 6.26 2.70 -0.32
CA ILE A 145 5.02 2.86 0.45
C ILE A 145 4.49 4.30 0.34
N ILE A 146 5.35 5.30 0.49
CA ILE A 146 4.99 6.72 0.34
C ILE A 146 4.34 6.99 -1.01
N LYS A 147 4.95 6.48 -2.10
CA LYS A 147 4.49 6.69 -3.47
C LYS A 147 3.17 5.97 -3.74
N GLU A 148 3.06 4.70 -3.41
CA GLU A 148 1.86 3.89 -3.72
C GLU A 148 0.62 4.38 -2.98
N TYR A 149 0.82 4.89 -1.75
CA TYR A 149 -0.27 5.34 -0.88
C TYR A 149 -0.49 6.85 -0.87
N ASN A 150 0.23 7.58 -1.71
CA ASN A 150 0.18 9.04 -1.81
C ASN A 150 0.30 9.71 -0.42
N ILE A 151 1.36 9.35 0.32
CA ILE A 151 1.59 9.84 1.68
C ILE A 151 2.49 11.08 1.62
N GLU A 152 1.99 12.20 2.12
CA GLU A 152 2.79 13.41 2.22
C GLU A 152 3.39 13.57 3.62
N LEU A 153 4.72 13.56 3.70
CA LEU A 153 5.47 13.91 4.90
C LEU A 153 5.69 15.42 4.97
N ARG A 154 5.48 15.99 6.16
CA ARG A 154 5.79 17.40 6.43
C ARG A 154 7.30 17.65 6.40
N PRO A 155 7.76 18.90 6.20
CA PRO A 155 9.19 19.23 6.17
C PRO A 155 9.96 18.81 7.42
N ASP A 156 9.37 18.97 8.61
CA ASP A 156 9.93 18.50 9.89
C ASP A 156 10.08 16.98 9.91
N GLN A 157 9.08 16.26 9.41
CA GLN A 157 9.08 14.79 9.36
C GLN A 157 10.14 14.24 8.40
N LYS A 158 10.41 14.92 7.27
CA LYS A 158 11.44 14.51 6.31
C LYS A 158 12.86 14.57 6.87
N GLN A 159 13.09 15.38 7.90
CA GLN A 159 14.40 15.56 8.54
C GLN A 159 14.63 14.57 9.69
N LEU A 160 13.61 13.83 10.12
CA LEU A 160 13.74 12.87 11.21
C LEU A 160 14.61 11.67 10.78
N PRO A 161 15.23 10.94 11.72
CA PRO A 161 15.85 9.65 11.42
C PRO A 161 14.84 8.65 10.84
N MET A 162 15.29 7.70 10.02
CA MET A 162 14.41 6.74 9.33
C MET A 162 13.46 5.98 10.26
N THR A 163 13.92 5.61 11.45
CA THR A 163 13.11 4.95 12.48
C THR A 163 11.87 5.79 12.83
N GLN A 164 12.06 7.09 13.02
CA GLN A 164 10.97 8.03 13.31
C GLN A 164 10.14 8.38 12.07
N GLN A 165 10.76 8.50 10.89
CA GLN A 165 10.02 8.69 9.64
C GLN A 165 9.04 7.55 9.40
N SER A 166 9.46 6.30 9.64
CA SER A 166 8.61 5.12 9.48
C SER A 166 7.34 5.22 10.32
N ILE A 167 7.46 5.66 11.59
CA ILE A 167 6.33 5.86 12.49
C ILE A 167 5.38 6.90 11.90
N ALA A 168 5.89 8.02 11.38
CA ALA A 168 5.06 9.05 10.74
C ALA A 168 4.32 8.52 9.50
N ILE A 169 4.99 7.71 8.67
CA ILE A 169 4.41 7.08 7.47
C ILE A 169 3.27 6.15 7.85
N PHE A 170 3.52 5.18 8.75
CA PHE A 170 2.50 4.21 9.15
C PHE A 170 1.36 4.85 9.93
N THR A 171 1.63 5.88 10.75
CA THR A 171 0.57 6.66 11.42
C THR A 171 -0.33 7.35 10.41
N LYS A 172 0.24 8.01 9.40
CA LYS A 172 -0.53 8.66 8.33
C LYS A 172 -1.33 7.65 7.51
N LEU A 173 -0.72 6.53 7.16
CA LEU A 173 -1.40 5.45 6.46
C LEU A 173 -2.59 4.94 7.30
N ALA A 174 -2.36 4.61 8.58
CA ALA A 174 -3.41 4.17 9.49
C ALA A 174 -4.49 5.23 9.74
N ALA A 175 -4.19 6.52 9.63
CA ALA A 175 -5.13 7.63 9.83
C ALA A 175 -5.92 8.04 8.57
N LYS A 176 -5.40 7.80 7.35
CA LYS A 176 -6.01 8.25 6.08
C LYS A 176 -7.52 7.97 6.00
N GLU A 177 -8.34 9.01 5.98
CA GLU A 177 -9.77 8.90 5.67
C GLU A 177 -9.94 8.78 4.15
N ASN A 178 -10.77 7.83 3.71
CA ASN A 178 -11.03 7.65 2.29
C ASN A 178 -12.03 8.69 1.77
N PRO A 179 -12.03 9.02 0.47
CA PRO A 179 -13.11 9.79 -0.14
C PRO A 179 -14.42 9.05 0.09
N ARG A 180 -15.19 9.49 1.09
CA ARG A 180 -16.56 9.01 1.27
C ARG A 180 -17.34 9.45 0.04
N TYR A 181 -18.12 8.52 -0.50
CA TYR A 181 -19.08 8.72 -1.57
C TYR A 181 -19.86 10.02 -1.33
N LYS A 182 -19.47 11.12 -1.99
CA LYS A 182 -20.29 12.34 -2.04
C LYS A 182 -21.47 12.00 -2.95
N ARG A 183 -22.62 11.66 -2.35
CA ARG A 183 -23.89 11.75 -3.07
C ARG A 183 -24.04 13.21 -3.47
N SER A 184 -23.97 13.51 -4.76
CA SER A 184 -24.54 14.75 -5.28
C SER A 184 -26.03 14.72 -4.97
N THR A 185 -26.45 15.48 -3.97
CA THR A 185 -27.82 16.01 -3.89
C THR A 185 -28.04 17.00 -5.01
#